data_AF-A0A531MTJ3-F1
#
_entry.id   AF-A0A531MTJ3-F1
#
_cell.length_a   1.000
_cell.length_b   1.000
_cell.length_c   1.000
_cell.angle_alpha   90.00
_cell.angle_beta   90.00
_cell.angle_gamma   90.00
#
_symmetry.space_group_name_H-M   'P 1'
#
loop_
_entity.id
_entity.type
_entity.pdbx_description
1 polymer ?
#
loop_
_entity_poly.entity_id
_entity_poly.type
_entity_poly.pdbx_seq_one_letter_code
_entity_poly.pdbx_strand_id
1 'polypeptide(L)'
;MSSSDFRQIAIRTESGKAERLFRAAVSAFCSLTRPSRREIGQLEDLTLPLFDDVSVESRRYVAAALSECEYAPAALVRRLCEEPVDIAAPLLIRSRAVSDIDLIALIGRHGLPHARAIARRKELNPTIADLIRALERPTLVRVRD
;
A
#
# COMPACT_ATOMS: atom_id res chain seq x y z
N MET A 1 -23.44 2.05 34.73
CA MET A 1 -22.59 2.20 33.53
C MET A 1 -21.16 2.38 34.01
N SER A 2 -20.23 1.54 33.58
CA SER A 2 -18.84 1.50 34.07
C SER A 2 -17.94 2.45 33.26
N SER A 3 -16.85 2.95 33.85
CA SER A 3 -15.83 3.77 33.16
C SER A 3 -15.27 3.09 31.90
N SER A 4 -15.27 1.74 31.88
CA SER A 4 -14.88 0.93 30.72
C SER A 4 -15.83 1.07 29.53
N ASP A 5 -17.14 1.24 29.76
CA ASP A 5 -18.15 1.37 28.71
C ASP A 5 -17.98 2.71 27.96
N PHE A 6 -17.66 3.79 28.69
CA PHE A 6 -17.38 5.11 28.11
C PHE A 6 -16.14 5.11 27.22
N ARG A 7 -15.07 4.44 27.64
CA ARG A 7 -13.85 4.30 26.83
C ARG A 7 -14.11 3.51 25.55
N GLN A 8 -14.89 2.43 25.61
CA GLN A 8 -15.25 1.65 24.41
C GLN A 8 -16.09 2.45 23.41
N ILE A 9 -17.02 3.26 23.87
CA ILE A 9 -17.83 4.12 22.99
C ILE A 9 -16.95 5.22 22.35
N ALA A 10 -16.08 5.85 23.14
CA ALA A 10 -15.16 6.87 22.63
C ALA A 10 -14.24 6.29 21.53
N ILE A 11 -13.62 5.12 21.77
CA ILE A 11 -12.75 4.43 20.81
C ILE A 11 -13.50 4.09 19.50
N ARG A 12 -14.73 3.58 19.58
CA ARG A 12 -15.55 3.30 18.39
C ARG A 12 -15.90 4.56 17.59
N THR A 13 -16.13 5.67 18.28
CA THR A 13 -16.47 6.95 17.66
C THR A 13 -15.25 7.58 16.99
N GLU A 14 -14.08 7.47 17.62
CA GLU A 14 -12.80 7.95 17.09
C GLU A 14 -12.31 7.14 15.89
N SER A 15 -12.37 5.81 15.94
CA SER A 15 -12.08 4.96 14.77
C SER A 15 -12.99 5.30 13.59
N GLY A 16 -14.29 5.50 13.83
CA GLY A 16 -15.21 5.95 12.79
C GLY A 16 -14.86 7.33 12.21
N LYS A 17 -14.26 8.23 12.99
CA LYS A 17 -13.78 9.54 12.52
C LYS A 17 -12.49 9.40 11.71
N ALA A 18 -11.54 8.58 12.16
CA ALA A 18 -10.31 8.25 11.44
C ALA A 18 -10.65 7.66 10.06
N GLU A 19 -11.61 6.74 9.97
CA GLU A 19 -12.03 6.12 8.70
C GLU A 19 -12.49 7.14 7.68
N ARG A 20 -13.38 8.03 8.12
CA ARG A 20 -13.95 9.05 7.23
C ARG A 20 -12.89 10.02 6.79
N LEU A 21 -12.01 10.45 7.71
CA LEU A 21 -10.96 11.41 7.40
C LEU A 21 -9.92 10.83 6.44
N PHE A 22 -9.47 9.61 6.69
CA PHE A 22 -8.50 8.89 5.86
C PHE A 22 -9.02 8.71 4.43
N ARG A 23 -10.24 8.18 4.26
CA ARG A 23 -10.84 7.99 2.92
C ARG A 23 -11.16 9.31 2.22
N ALA A 24 -11.74 10.28 2.94
CA ALA A 24 -12.13 11.55 2.35
C ALA A 24 -10.92 12.37 1.90
N ALA A 25 -9.84 12.40 2.69
CA ALA A 25 -8.62 13.12 2.33
C ALA A 25 -7.98 12.57 1.06
N VAL A 26 -7.85 11.23 0.96
CA VAL A 26 -7.33 10.58 -0.25
C VAL A 26 -8.25 10.84 -1.44
N SER A 27 -9.56 10.70 -1.27
CA SER A 27 -10.53 10.96 -2.35
C SER A 27 -10.46 12.41 -2.86
N ALA A 28 -10.34 13.37 -1.95
CA ALA A 28 -10.18 14.78 -2.29
C ALA A 28 -8.86 15.03 -3.03
N PHE A 29 -7.76 14.44 -2.55
CA PHE A 29 -6.46 14.54 -3.19
C PHE A 29 -6.45 13.94 -4.60
N CYS A 30 -7.06 12.77 -4.80
CA CYS A 30 -7.17 12.13 -6.12
C CYS A 30 -7.98 12.97 -7.13
N SER A 31 -8.76 13.96 -6.66
CA SER A 31 -9.49 14.90 -7.53
C SER A 31 -8.62 16.09 -7.98
N LEU A 32 -7.40 16.23 -7.45
CA LEU A 32 -6.45 17.28 -7.86
C LEU A 32 -5.71 16.87 -9.13
N THR A 33 -5.77 17.70 -10.17
CA THR A 33 -5.10 17.42 -11.45
C THR A 33 -3.58 17.46 -11.33
N ARG A 34 -3.03 18.41 -10.57
CA ARG A 34 -1.59 18.64 -10.37
C ARG A 34 -1.31 19.17 -8.96
N PRO A 35 -1.39 18.30 -7.93
CA PRO A 35 -1.11 18.72 -6.57
C PRO A 35 0.33 19.20 -6.42
N SER A 36 0.51 20.27 -5.65
CA SER A 36 1.80 20.78 -5.24
C SER A 36 2.50 19.83 -4.27
N ARG A 37 3.83 19.97 -4.14
CA ARG A 37 4.61 19.24 -3.13
C ARG A 37 4.08 19.44 -1.71
N ARG A 38 3.54 20.62 -1.41
CA ARG A 38 2.94 20.93 -0.12
C ARG A 38 1.66 20.13 0.11
N GLU A 39 0.77 20.04 -0.88
CA GLU A 39 -0.47 19.26 -0.78
C GLU A 39 -0.18 17.76 -0.63
N ILE A 40 0.84 17.25 -1.34
CA ILE A 40 1.31 15.87 -1.17
C ILE A 40 1.76 15.62 0.27
N GLY A 41 2.64 16.48 0.79
CA GLY A 41 3.13 16.36 2.17
C GLY A 41 2.00 16.47 3.20
N GLN A 42 1.07 17.40 3.02
CA GLN A 42 -0.08 17.56 3.91
C GLN A 42 -1.00 16.33 3.92
N LEU A 43 -1.17 15.66 2.78
CA LEU A 43 -1.91 14.39 2.75
C LEU A 43 -1.17 13.32 3.56
N GLU A 44 0.14 13.21 3.42
CA GLU A 44 0.95 12.23 4.16
C GLU A 44 0.92 12.50 5.67
N ASP A 45 1.13 13.77 6.07
CA ASP A 45 1.07 14.23 7.46
C ASP A 45 -0.30 13.93 8.10
N LEU A 46 -1.37 13.96 7.31
CA LEU A 46 -2.72 13.64 7.76
C LEU A 46 -2.99 12.12 7.83
N THR A 47 -2.55 11.37 6.83
CA THR A 47 -2.97 9.98 6.63
C THR A 47 -2.09 8.97 7.36
N LEU A 48 -0.77 9.20 7.42
CA LEU A 48 0.16 8.26 8.06
C LEU A 48 -0.13 8.06 9.56
N PRO A 49 -0.44 9.10 10.36
CA PRO A 49 -0.79 8.90 11.77
C PRO A 49 -2.08 8.11 11.99
N LEU A 50 -3.00 8.15 11.03
CA LEU A 50 -4.30 7.46 11.12
C LEU A 50 -4.23 6.01 10.62
N PHE A 51 -3.12 5.62 9.98
CA PHE A 51 -3.06 4.40 9.18
C PHE A 51 -3.39 3.13 9.98
N ASP A 52 -2.89 3.05 11.22
CA ASP A 52 -3.09 1.88 12.08
C ASP A 52 -4.47 1.87 12.75
N ASP A 53 -5.14 3.02 12.84
CA ASP A 53 -6.48 3.18 13.41
C ASP A 53 -7.60 2.87 12.39
N VAL A 54 -7.23 2.71 11.11
CA VAL A 54 -8.17 2.42 10.03
C VAL A 54 -8.27 0.95 9.66
N SER A 55 -9.47 0.56 9.23
CA SER A 55 -9.83 -0.77 8.78
C SER A 55 -9.06 -1.21 7.54
N VAL A 56 -8.94 -2.53 7.39
CA VAL A 56 -8.39 -3.16 6.19
C VAL A 56 -9.16 -2.73 4.93
N GLU A 57 -10.49 -2.58 5.00
CA GLU A 57 -11.26 -2.09 3.85
C GLU A 57 -10.87 -0.66 3.47
N SER A 58 -10.58 0.21 4.44
CA SER A 58 -10.14 1.59 4.18
C SER A 58 -8.77 1.64 3.54
N ARG A 59 -7.81 0.84 4.03
CA ARG A 59 -6.48 0.72 3.41
C ARG A 59 -6.57 0.20 1.98
N ARG A 60 -7.39 -0.83 1.74
CA ARG A 60 -7.62 -1.39 0.40
C ARG A 60 -8.25 -0.38 -0.55
N TYR A 61 -9.24 0.37 -0.09
CA TYR A 61 -9.86 1.45 -0.86
C TYR A 61 -8.81 2.50 -1.28
N VAL A 62 -7.99 2.96 -0.33
CA VAL A 62 -6.96 3.96 -0.60
C VAL A 62 -5.87 3.43 -1.53
N ALA A 63 -5.42 2.18 -1.36
CA ALA A 63 -4.46 1.55 -2.27
C ALA A 63 -4.99 1.50 -3.72
N ALA A 64 -6.28 1.18 -3.90
CA ALA A 64 -6.91 1.20 -5.21
C ALA A 64 -6.96 2.63 -5.79
N ALA A 65 -7.40 3.61 -5.00
CA ALA A 65 -7.52 5.01 -5.43
C ALA A 65 -6.17 5.61 -5.85
N LEU A 66 -5.09 5.26 -5.14
CA LEU A 66 -3.74 5.76 -5.43
C LEU A 66 -3.00 5.00 -6.53
N SER A 67 -3.52 3.83 -6.95
CA SER A 67 -2.81 2.94 -7.90
C SER A 67 -2.52 3.55 -9.27
N GLU A 68 -3.31 4.53 -9.69
CA GLU A 68 -3.17 5.21 -10.98
C GLU A 68 -2.92 6.72 -10.81
N CYS A 69 -2.67 7.18 -9.58
CA CYS A 69 -2.39 8.58 -9.31
C CYS A 69 -0.98 8.95 -9.80
N GLU A 70 -0.89 9.89 -10.74
CA GLU A 70 0.38 10.35 -11.32
C GLU A 70 1.30 10.99 -10.27
N TYR A 71 0.73 11.80 -9.38
CA TYR A 71 1.45 12.53 -8.32
C TYR A 71 1.19 11.90 -6.94
N ALA A 72 1.24 10.57 -6.85
CA ALA A 72 0.90 9.87 -5.62
C ALA A 72 1.84 10.22 -4.44
N PRO A 73 1.32 10.29 -3.19
CA PRO A 73 2.11 10.46 -1.98
C PRO A 73 3.02 9.24 -1.72
N ALA A 74 4.32 9.39 -1.98
CA ALA A 74 5.27 8.29 -1.99
C ALA A 74 5.44 7.59 -0.62
N ALA A 75 5.33 8.30 0.50
CA ALA A 75 5.42 7.69 1.83
C ALA A 75 4.18 6.83 2.12
N LEU A 76 2.98 7.34 1.81
CA LEU A 76 1.74 6.59 1.98
C LEU A 76 1.67 5.37 1.06
N VAL A 77 2.06 5.53 -0.21
CA VAL A 77 2.13 4.41 -1.17
C VAL A 77 3.09 3.34 -0.67
N ARG A 78 4.29 3.71 -0.20
CA ARG A 78 5.24 2.74 0.37
C ARG A 78 4.66 2.00 1.57
N ARG A 79 4.01 2.71 2.51
CA ARG A 79 3.38 2.09 3.68
C ARG A 79 2.29 1.08 3.30
N LEU A 80 1.47 1.39 2.27
CA LEU A 80 0.44 0.49 1.74
C LEU A 80 1.04 -0.72 1.01
N CYS A 81 2.17 -0.56 0.33
CA CYS A 81 2.85 -1.68 -0.34
C CYS A 81 3.41 -2.71 0.66
N GLU A 82 3.69 -2.31 1.90
CA GLU A 82 4.10 -3.24 2.96
C GLU A 82 2.94 -4.05 3.55
N GLU A 83 1.69 -3.72 3.22
CA GLU A 83 0.53 -4.50 3.67
C GLU A 83 0.44 -5.84 2.92
N PRO A 84 -0.36 -6.80 3.42
CA PRO A 84 -0.66 -8.03 2.69
C PRO A 84 -1.11 -7.78 1.25
N VAL A 85 -0.81 -8.73 0.36
CA VAL A 85 -1.06 -8.60 -1.09
C VAL A 85 -2.51 -8.22 -1.41
N ASP A 86 -3.47 -8.65 -0.60
CA ASP A 86 -4.90 -8.33 -0.76
C ASP A 86 -5.23 -6.83 -0.62
N ILE A 87 -4.31 -6.05 -0.07
CA ILE A 87 -4.37 -4.58 0.04
C ILE A 87 -3.41 -3.96 -0.98
N ALA A 88 -2.16 -4.45 -1.03
CA ALA A 88 -1.09 -3.83 -1.81
C ALA A 88 -1.23 -4.05 -3.33
N ALA A 89 -1.92 -5.10 -3.79
CA ALA A 89 -1.94 -5.52 -5.19
C ALA A 89 -2.23 -4.39 -6.21
N PRO A 90 -3.22 -3.50 -6.03
CA PRO A 90 -3.45 -2.42 -6.98
C PRO A 90 -2.21 -1.54 -7.21
N LEU A 91 -1.49 -1.20 -6.13
CA LEU A 91 -0.26 -0.40 -6.19
C LEU A 91 0.87 -1.17 -6.87
N LEU A 92 1.07 -2.43 -6.48
CA LEU A 92 2.12 -3.29 -7.05
C LEU A 92 1.94 -3.49 -8.56
N ILE A 93 0.70 -3.58 -9.04
CA ILE A 93 0.37 -3.82 -10.45
C ILE A 93 0.46 -2.54 -11.29
N ARG A 94 0.10 -1.37 -10.75
CA ARG A 94 -0.13 -0.16 -11.58
C ARG A 94 0.64 1.08 -11.16
N SER A 95 1.01 1.23 -9.89
CA SER A 95 1.57 2.49 -9.40
C SER A 95 2.97 2.73 -9.98
N ARG A 96 3.16 3.94 -10.51
CA ARG A 96 4.46 4.45 -10.98
C ARG A 96 5.32 5.03 -9.86
N ALA A 97 4.75 5.22 -8.67
CA ALA A 97 5.47 5.75 -7.51
C ALA A 97 6.34 4.69 -6.81
N VAL A 98 6.28 3.43 -7.22
CA VAL A 98 7.09 2.32 -6.70
C VAL A 98 8.22 2.03 -7.69
N SER A 99 9.46 2.29 -7.29
CA SER A 99 10.63 2.09 -8.16
C SER A 99 10.99 0.61 -8.31
N ASP A 100 11.78 0.25 -9.33
CA ASP A 100 12.29 -1.11 -9.51
C ASP A 100 13.05 -1.63 -8.28
N ILE A 101 13.81 -0.76 -7.61
CA ILE A 101 14.52 -1.09 -6.37
C ILE A 101 13.52 -1.43 -5.25
N ASP A 102 12.46 -0.63 -5.13
CA ASP A 102 11.40 -0.90 -4.16
C ASP A 102 10.66 -2.20 -4.47
N LEU A 103 10.36 -2.48 -5.75
CA LEU A 103 9.73 -3.73 -6.17
C LEU A 103 10.56 -4.95 -5.79
N ILE A 104 11.87 -4.93 -6.04
CA ILE A 104 12.79 -6.00 -5.64
C ILE A 104 12.79 -6.16 -4.12
N ALA A 105 12.85 -5.05 -3.39
CA ALA A 105 12.87 -5.07 -1.93
C ALA A 105 11.55 -5.63 -1.34
N LEU A 106 10.40 -5.30 -1.96
CA LEU A 106 9.08 -5.82 -1.60
C LEU A 106 8.99 -7.33 -1.89
N ILE A 107 9.54 -7.81 -3.01
CA ILE A 107 9.64 -9.25 -3.29
C ILE A 107 10.47 -9.94 -2.21
N GLY A 108 11.61 -9.37 -1.82
CA GLY A 108 12.47 -9.95 -0.78
C GLY A 108 11.80 -10.03 0.59
N ARG A 109 11.00 -9.02 0.96
CA ARG A 109 10.29 -8.97 2.26
C ARG A 109 9.02 -9.81 2.31
N HIS A 110 8.23 -9.82 1.24
CA HIS A 110 6.87 -10.39 1.23
C HIS A 110 6.75 -11.67 0.40
N GLY A 111 7.76 -11.99 -0.41
CA GLY A 111 7.85 -13.23 -1.15
C GLY A 111 6.87 -13.35 -2.32
N LEU A 112 6.47 -14.60 -2.58
CA LEU A 112 5.68 -15.03 -3.73
C LEU A 112 4.34 -14.27 -3.96
N PRO A 113 3.55 -13.93 -2.92
CA PRO A 113 2.30 -13.19 -3.12
C PRO A 113 2.53 -11.83 -3.79
N HIS A 114 3.46 -11.02 -3.28
CA HIS A 114 3.81 -9.73 -3.88
C HIS A 114 4.50 -9.90 -5.22
N ALA A 115 5.39 -10.88 -5.36
CA ALA A 115 6.06 -11.21 -6.62
C ALA A 115 5.03 -11.45 -7.75
N ARG A 116 3.99 -12.25 -7.49
CA ARG A 116 2.91 -12.52 -8.46
C ARG A 116 2.09 -11.28 -8.81
N ALA A 117 1.84 -10.39 -7.85
CA ALA A 117 1.18 -9.12 -8.14
C ALA A 117 2.07 -8.23 -9.04
N ILE A 118 3.36 -8.13 -8.72
CA ILE A 118 4.34 -7.34 -9.50
C ILE A 118 4.50 -7.91 -10.92
N ALA A 119 4.44 -9.23 -11.09
CA ALA A 119 4.50 -9.91 -12.39
C ALA A 119 3.42 -9.44 -13.38
N ARG A 120 2.33 -8.85 -12.89
CA ARG A 120 1.21 -8.36 -13.71
C ARG A 120 1.40 -6.93 -14.22
N ARG A 121 2.49 -6.24 -13.87
CA ARG A 121 2.79 -4.89 -14.38
C ARG A 121 2.95 -4.92 -15.90
N LYS A 122 2.36 -3.93 -16.58
CA LYS A 122 2.44 -3.79 -18.05
C LYS A 122 3.88 -3.52 -18.54
N GLU A 123 4.61 -2.71 -17.79
CA GLU A 123 5.99 -2.31 -18.07
C GLU A 123 6.86 -2.80 -16.91
N LEU A 124 7.17 -4.09 -16.91
CA LEU A 124 8.01 -4.72 -15.90
C LEU A 124 9.45 -4.83 -16.40
N ASN A 125 10.41 -4.45 -15.56
CA ASN A 125 11.82 -4.68 -15.82
C ASN A 125 12.10 -6.18 -16.07
N PRO A 126 12.74 -6.56 -17.20
CA PRO A 126 13.01 -7.96 -17.53
C PRO A 126 13.74 -8.74 -16.43
N THR A 127 14.69 -8.09 -15.74
CA THR A 127 15.44 -8.69 -14.63
C THR A 127 14.54 -9.04 -13.44
N ILE A 128 13.54 -8.19 -13.15
CA ILE A 128 12.55 -8.47 -12.10
C ILE A 128 11.64 -9.63 -12.55
N ALA A 129 11.26 -9.68 -13.82
CA ALA A 129 10.48 -10.79 -14.35
C ALA A 129 11.23 -12.13 -14.24
N ASP A 130 12.55 -12.15 -14.50
CA ASP A 130 13.41 -13.32 -14.30
C ASP A 130 13.51 -13.72 -12.83
N LEU A 131 13.69 -12.76 -11.93
CA LEU A 131 13.67 -12.98 -10.48
C LEU A 131 12.36 -13.67 -10.05
N ILE A 132 11.21 -13.17 -10.51
CA ILE A 132 9.91 -13.75 -10.16
C ILE A 132 9.78 -15.18 -10.71
N ARG A 133 10.19 -15.43 -11.96
CA ARG A 133 10.20 -16.78 -12.55
C ARG A 133 11.04 -17.77 -11.73
N ALA A 134 12.21 -17.34 -11.27
CA ALA A 134 13.08 -18.16 -10.42
C ALA A 134 12.44 -18.46 -9.06
N LEU A 135 11.71 -17.50 -8.49
CA LEU A 135 10.99 -17.70 -7.23
C LEU A 135 9.79 -18.65 -7.36
N GLU A 136 9.08 -18.65 -8.50
CA GLU A 136 7.95 -19.55 -8.75
C GLU A 136 8.35 -20.99 -8.98
N ARG A 137 9.58 -21.21 -9.46
CA ARG A 137 10.16 -22.53 -9.68
C ARG A 137 11.39 -22.68 -8.81
N PRO A 138 11.24 -22.91 -7.48
CA PRO A 138 12.39 -23.12 -6.63
C PRO A 138 13.10 -24.38 -7.13
N THR A 139 14.19 -24.19 -7.87
CA THR A 139 15.05 -25.29 -8.31
C THR A 139 15.58 -25.92 -7.03
N LEU A 140 15.16 -27.16 -6.74
CA LEU A 140 15.66 -27.90 -5.59
C LEU A 140 17.17 -28.06 -5.75
N VAL A 141 17.94 -27.24 -5.04
CA VAL A 141 19.38 -27.41 -4.93
C VAL A 141 19.59 -28.68 -4.11
N ARG A 142 19.87 -29.79 -4.80
CA ARG A 142 20.33 -31.01 -4.11
C ARG A 142 21.67 -30.70 -3.47
N VAL A 143 21.68 -30.54 -2.15
CA VAL A 143 22.91 -30.57 -1.36
C VAL A 143 23.47 -31.98 -1.51
N ARG A 144 24.70 -32.11 -2.02
CA ARG A 144 25.43 -33.38 -2.00
C ARG A 144 25.94 -33.60 -0.58
N ASP A 145 25.50 -34.68 0.04
CA ASP A 145 26.13 -35.27 1.24
C ASP A 145 27.55 -35.76 0.92
#